data_AF-A0A3N2DZB5-F1
#
_entry.id   AF-A0A3N2DZB5-F1
#
_cell.length_a   1.000
_cell.length_b   1.000
_cell.length_c   1.000
_cell.angle_alpha   90.00
_cell.angle_beta   90.00
_cell.angle_gamma   90.00
#
_symmetry.space_group_name_H-M   'P 1'
#
loop_
_entity.id
_entity.type
_entity.pdbx_description
1 polymer ?
#
loop_
_entity_poly.entity_id
_entity_poly.type
_entity_poly.pdbx_seq_one_letter_code
_entity_poly.pdbx_strand_id
1 'polypeptide(L)'
;MSEPMSPQVVDAGPVDTTKVNLLGLSQGRLRALLKVMGEKPFRAEQLLKWIHHEGVTDFDLMTNISKNLRAKLKVCAEVRPPEIVSEETSADGTRKWVMRTDEDGLIETVFIPEDGRGTLCVSSQVGCSLDCSFCSTGKQGFQRDLTSAEIIGQVWLALRSFDGFQAGNGRVVTNVVMMGMGEPLLNFDNVLDAMTLMMDDLGYGISKRRVTLSTSGVVPALEKLIGKTDVSLAISLHAPNDELRSELVPINKRYPIKMLLDAVHRYMDALPDKKRVVTIEYTLISGVNDKAEHAYELAQLLKKTPCKINLIPFNPFSMSDYKKVSNNALDRFRKILQNDGYIVTVRTTRGDDIDAACGQLVGDVKDRTKRSARHRAARASNNEQVIKVIDH
;
A
#
# COMPACT_ATOMS: atom_id res chain seq x y z
N MET A 1 -0.86 56.64 -46.55
CA MET A 1 -0.56 57.07 -45.17
C MET A 1 -1.35 56.16 -44.26
N SER A 2 -0.61 55.42 -43.44
CA SER A 2 -1.01 54.24 -42.67
C SER A 2 -2.05 54.55 -41.58
N GLU A 3 -3.14 53.77 -41.55
CA GLU A 3 -4.10 53.71 -40.45
C GLU A 3 -3.46 53.10 -39.18
N PRO A 4 -3.86 53.52 -37.96
CA PRO A 4 -3.31 52.99 -36.73
C PRO A 4 -3.94 51.63 -36.38
N MET A 5 -3.09 50.62 -36.16
CA MET A 5 -3.47 49.32 -35.59
C MET A 5 -3.94 49.49 -34.14
N SER A 6 -5.17 49.08 -33.88
CA SER A 6 -5.73 48.86 -32.54
C SER A 6 -5.02 47.72 -31.80
N PRO A 7 -4.81 47.82 -30.47
CA PRO A 7 -4.15 46.77 -29.70
C PRO A 7 -5.05 45.54 -29.56
N GLN A 8 -4.59 44.41 -30.09
CA GLN A 8 -5.23 43.12 -29.87
C GLN A 8 -5.04 42.70 -28.41
N VAL A 9 -6.17 42.51 -27.73
CA VAL A 9 -6.24 41.89 -26.41
C VAL A 9 -5.76 40.45 -26.58
N VAL A 10 -4.58 40.15 -26.02
CA VAL A 10 -4.09 38.79 -25.89
C VAL A 10 -4.95 38.07 -24.85
N ASP A 11 -5.81 37.19 -25.34
CA ASP A 11 -6.64 36.31 -24.55
C ASP A 11 -5.74 35.42 -23.70
N ALA A 12 -5.73 35.67 -22.38
CA ALA A 12 -5.02 34.83 -21.44
C ALA A 12 -5.76 33.50 -21.37
N GLY A 13 -5.19 32.48 -22.02
CA GLY A 13 -5.69 31.10 -21.95
C GLY A 13 -5.93 30.64 -20.51
N PRO A 14 -6.74 29.59 -20.30
CA PRO A 14 -7.17 29.17 -18.98
C PRO A 14 -5.95 28.92 -18.08
N VAL A 15 -5.84 29.71 -17.02
CA VAL A 15 -4.86 29.48 -15.96
C VAL A 15 -5.19 28.13 -15.34
N ASP A 16 -4.26 27.19 -15.42
CA ASP A 16 -4.36 25.91 -14.75
C ASP A 16 -4.51 26.17 -13.24
N THR A 17 -5.72 25.93 -12.73
CA THR A 17 -6.18 26.31 -11.38
C THR A 17 -5.95 25.20 -10.35
N THR A 18 -5.11 24.21 -10.68
CA THR A 18 -4.92 23.04 -9.82
C THR A 18 -4.05 23.39 -8.61
N LYS A 19 -4.66 23.46 -7.43
CA LYS A 19 -3.96 23.68 -6.16
C LYS A 19 -3.01 22.53 -5.84
N VAL A 20 -1.86 22.87 -5.24
CA VAL A 20 -0.92 21.86 -4.73
C VAL A 20 -1.39 21.32 -3.38
N ASN A 21 -1.67 20.03 -3.30
CA ASN A 21 -2.03 19.40 -2.04
C ASN A 21 -0.79 19.14 -1.17
N LEU A 22 -0.65 19.90 -0.08
CA LEU A 22 0.51 19.85 0.80
C LEU A 22 0.56 18.60 1.67
N LEU A 23 -0.57 17.89 1.84
CA LEU A 23 -0.67 16.71 2.69
C LEU A 23 0.36 15.64 2.33
N GLY A 24 0.69 15.51 1.04
CA GLY A 24 1.62 14.51 0.51
C GLY A 24 3.05 14.99 0.30
N LEU A 25 3.41 16.22 0.66
CA LEU A 25 4.74 16.76 0.38
C LEU A 25 5.72 16.44 1.51
N SER A 26 6.74 15.65 1.21
CA SER A 26 7.89 15.45 2.11
C SER A 26 8.58 16.79 2.44
N GLN A 27 9.30 16.84 3.56
CA GLN A 27 9.98 18.07 4.02
C GLN A 27 10.85 18.70 2.92
N GLY A 28 11.58 17.89 2.15
CA GLY A 28 12.39 18.36 1.03
C GLY A 28 11.55 19.02 -0.06
N ARG A 29 10.43 18.40 -0.47
CA ARG A 29 9.53 18.94 -1.50
C ARG A 29 8.81 20.20 -1.02
N LEU A 30 8.39 20.26 0.24
CA LEU A 30 7.74 21.43 0.81
C LEU A 30 8.71 22.62 0.94
N ARG A 31 9.97 22.37 1.34
CA ARG A 31 11.02 23.40 1.34
C ARG A 31 11.28 23.94 -0.07
N ALA A 32 11.30 23.08 -1.08
CA ALA A 32 11.48 23.49 -2.47
C ALA A 32 10.30 24.38 -2.95
N LEU A 33 9.06 23.98 -2.65
CA LEU A 33 7.87 24.77 -2.98
C LEU A 33 7.91 26.16 -2.32
N LEU A 34 8.20 26.22 -1.02
CA LEU A 34 8.27 27.49 -0.29
C LEU A 34 9.37 28.41 -0.78
N LYS A 35 10.51 27.85 -1.21
CA LYS A 35 11.60 28.62 -1.84
C LYS A 35 11.12 29.30 -3.13
N VAL A 36 10.36 28.60 -3.97
CA VAL A 36 9.75 29.17 -5.19
C VAL A 36 8.77 30.29 -4.84
N MET A 37 8.06 30.18 -3.71
CA MET A 37 7.14 31.22 -3.21
C MET A 37 7.84 32.41 -2.52
N GLY A 38 9.18 32.41 -2.45
CA GLY A 38 9.98 33.44 -1.78
C GLY A 38 9.97 33.36 -0.25
N GLU A 39 9.59 32.21 0.31
CA GLU A 39 9.48 31.99 1.75
C GLU A 39 10.71 31.26 2.32
N LYS A 40 10.96 31.47 3.62
CA LYS A 40 12.10 30.86 4.31
C LYS A 40 11.89 29.35 4.55
N PRO A 41 12.94 28.50 4.46
CA PRO A 41 12.80 27.04 4.56
C PRO A 41 12.16 26.52 5.85
N PHE A 42 12.36 27.20 6.99
CA PHE A 42 11.78 26.78 8.28
C PHE A 42 10.25 26.81 8.30
N ARG A 43 9.61 27.54 7.37
CA ARG A 43 8.14 27.54 7.22
C ARG A 43 7.60 26.15 6.88
N ALA A 44 8.41 25.31 6.24
CA ALA A 44 8.04 23.91 5.98
C ALA A 44 7.79 23.14 7.28
N GLU A 45 8.62 23.35 8.29
CA GLU A 45 8.54 22.65 9.57
C GLU A 45 7.27 23.06 10.34
N GLN A 46 6.89 24.33 10.25
CA GLN A 46 5.64 24.81 10.85
C GLN A 46 4.42 24.20 10.15
N LEU A 47 4.42 24.18 8.81
CA LEU A 47 3.33 23.60 8.03
C LEU A 47 3.18 22.10 8.29
N LEU A 48 4.28 21.34 8.28
CA LEU A 48 4.25 19.90 8.56
C LEU A 48 3.69 19.60 9.94
N LYS A 49 4.10 20.35 10.98
CA LYS A 49 3.53 20.19 12.33
C LYS A 49 2.03 20.45 12.36
N TRP A 50 1.57 21.55 11.76
CA TRP A 50 0.13 21.83 11.71
C TRP A 50 -0.66 20.73 10.98
N ILE A 51 -0.13 20.22 9.88
CA ILE A 51 -0.81 19.20 9.08
C ILE A 51 -0.79 17.84 9.79
N HIS A 52 0.38 17.39 10.25
CA HIS A 52 0.61 16.00 10.65
C HIS A 52 0.69 15.77 12.17
N HIS A 53 0.93 16.81 12.99
CA HIS A 53 0.86 16.68 14.44
C HIS A 53 -0.47 17.18 14.99
N GLU A 54 -0.99 18.28 14.43
CA GLU A 54 -2.22 18.93 14.91
C GLU A 54 -3.46 18.55 14.09
N GLY A 55 -3.30 17.87 12.94
CA GLY A 55 -4.43 17.47 12.11
C GLY A 55 -5.21 18.64 11.51
N VAL A 56 -4.55 19.79 11.24
CA VAL A 56 -5.19 21.00 10.74
C VAL A 56 -5.14 21.06 9.21
N THR A 57 -6.32 21.22 8.59
CA THR A 57 -6.45 21.41 7.13
C THR A 57 -6.71 22.86 6.72
N ASP A 58 -7.17 23.70 7.64
CA ASP A 58 -7.44 25.12 7.38
C ASP A 58 -6.22 25.98 7.72
N PHE A 59 -5.66 26.65 6.69
CA PHE A 59 -4.55 27.56 6.85
C PHE A 59 -4.84 28.70 7.84
N ASP A 60 -6.09 29.14 8.03
CA ASP A 60 -6.42 30.21 8.98
C ASP A 60 -6.15 29.84 10.44
N LEU A 61 -6.20 28.55 10.77
CA LEU A 61 -5.93 28.06 12.13
C LEU A 61 -4.44 28.02 12.45
N MET A 62 -3.57 28.17 11.45
CA MET A 62 -2.11 28.10 11.61
C MET A 62 -1.53 29.42 12.15
N THR A 63 -1.71 29.67 13.45
CA THR A 63 -1.48 30.98 14.11
C THR A 63 -0.04 31.49 14.03
N ASN A 64 0.96 30.60 13.93
CA ASN A 64 2.38 30.96 13.81
C ASN A 64 2.86 31.17 12.36
N ILE A 65 1.93 31.16 11.39
CA ILE A 65 2.15 31.47 9.97
C ILE A 65 1.62 32.89 9.68
N SER A 66 2.43 33.68 8.96
CA SER A 66 2.07 35.07 8.65
C SER A 66 0.77 35.14 7.83
N LYS A 67 -0.02 36.20 8.01
CA LYS A 67 -1.26 36.41 7.25
C LYS A 67 -1.01 36.40 5.73
N ASN A 68 0.11 36.98 5.30
CA ASN A 68 0.52 36.99 3.89
C ASN A 68 0.75 35.56 3.36
N LEU A 69 1.53 34.73 4.06
CA LEU A 69 1.76 33.36 3.62
C LEU A 69 0.47 32.52 3.63
N ARG A 70 -0.37 32.66 4.66
CA ARG A 70 -1.69 31.99 4.68
C ARG A 70 -2.55 32.37 3.46
N ALA A 71 -2.59 33.66 3.12
CA ALA A 71 -3.30 34.13 1.92
C ALA A 71 -2.74 33.53 0.62
N LYS A 72 -1.40 33.49 0.45
CA LYS A 72 -0.77 32.84 -0.71
C LYS A 72 -1.13 31.36 -0.80
N LEU A 73 -1.01 30.62 0.31
CA LEU A 73 -1.29 29.19 0.35
C LEU A 73 -2.75 28.89 -0.01
N LYS A 74 -3.71 29.69 0.45
CA LYS A 74 -5.13 29.50 0.06
C LYS A 74 -5.38 29.62 -1.43
N VAL A 75 -4.56 30.37 -2.16
CA VAL A 75 -4.68 30.55 -3.60
C VAL A 75 -4.06 29.36 -4.34
N CYS A 76 -2.85 28.94 -3.97
CA CYS A 76 -2.07 27.96 -4.76
C CYS A 76 -1.97 26.55 -4.16
N ALA A 77 -2.47 26.34 -2.94
CA ALA A 77 -2.31 25.10 -2.21
C ALA A 77 -3.57 24.72 -1.41
N GLU A 78 -3.59 23.46 -0.97
CA GLU A 78 -4.63 22.93 -0.08
C GLU A 78 -4.05 21.83 0.84
N VAL A 79 -4.81 21.45 1.85
CA VAL A 79 -4.56 20.25 2.66
C VAL A 79 -5.84 19.43 2.61
N ARG A 80 -5.89 18.45 1.71
CA ARG A 80 -7.10 17.69 1.43
C ARG A 80 -6.82 16.19 1.54
N PRO A 81 -7.23 15.52 2.63
CA PRO A 81 -7.20 14.06 2.66
C PRO A 81 -8.29 13.49 1.74
N PRO A 82 -8.23 12.17 1.44
CA PRO A 82 -9.37 11.45 0.88
C PRO A 82 -10.66 11.62 1.71
N GLU A 83 -11.80 11.28 1.14
CA GLU A 83 -13.07 11.29 1.86
C GLU A 83 -13.41 9.89 2.37
N ILE A 84 -13.78 9.74 3.65
CA ILE A 84 -14.28 8.47 4.17
C ILE A 84 -15.71 8.29 3.66
N VAL A 85 -15.93 7.24 2.85
CA VAL A 85 -17.24 6.86 2.31
C VAL A 85 -17.97 5.93 3.26
N SER A 86 -17.25 4.99 3.86
CA SER A 86 -17.78 4.10 4.89
C SER A 86 -16.70 3.72 5.89
N GLU A 87 -17.13 3.37 7.09
CA GLU A 87 -16.32 2.88 8.19
C GLU A 87 -17.01 1.66 8.82
N GLU A 88 -16.27 0.58 9.01
CA GLU A 88 -16.76 -0.65 9.62
C GLU A 88 -15.78 -1.10 10.71
N THR A 89 -16.29 -1.58 11.85
CA THR A 89 -15.47 -2.10 12.95
C THR A 89 -15.88 -3.55 13.24
N SER A 90 -14.90 -4.45 13.13
CA SER A 90 -15.02 -5.87 13.45
C SER A 90 -15.15 -6.09 14.95
N ALA A 91 -15.73 -7.23 15.33
CA ALA A 91 -15.74 -7.69 16.72
C ALA A 91 -14.34 -7.85 17.34
N ASP A 92 -13.30 -8.07 16.54
CA ASP A 92 -11.91 -8.18 17.01
C ASP A 92 -11.18 -6.81 17.13
N GLY A 93 -11.91 -5.71 16.95
CA GLY A 93 -11.40 -4.34 16.99
C GLY A 93 -10.77 -3.84 15.68
N THR A 94 -10.60 -4.70 14.67
CA THR A 94 -10.15 -4.28 13.34
C THR A 94 -11.11 -3.26 12.77
N ARG A 95 -10.59 -2.17 12.23
CA ARG A 95 -11.39 -1.12 11.59
C ARG A 95 -11.02 -0.99 10.13
N LYS A 96 -12.01 -0.98 9.25
CA LYS A 96 -11.88 -0.80 7.80
C LYS A 96 -12.52 0.51 7.40
N TRP A 97 -11.84 1.25 6.54
CA TRP A 97 -12.39 2.44 5.88
C TRP A 97 -12.40 2.22 4.38
N VAL A 98 -13.50 2.58 3.73
CA VAL A 98 -13.53 2.84 2.29
C VAL A 98 -13.35 4.32 2.09
N MET A 99 -12.33 4.70 1.32
CA MET A 99 -11.99 6.11 1.07
C MET A 99 -12.10 6.45 -0.41
N ARG A 100 -12.77 7.56 -0.71
CA ARG A 100 -12.85 8.14 -2.04
C ARG A 100 -11.66 9.04 -2.30
N THR A 101 -10.97 8.75 -3.38
CA THR A 101 -9.81 9.45 -3.90
C THR A 101 -10.19 10.21 -5.17
N ASP A 102 -9.26 10.96 -5.75
CA ASP A 102 -9.51 11.70 -6.99
C ASP A 102 -9.96 10.75 -8.14
N GLU A 103 -10.64 11.29 -9.16
CA GLU A 103 -11.26 10.49 -10.25
C GLU A 103 -12.27 9.41 -9.75
N ASP A 104 -12.91 9.65 -8.61
CA ASP A 104 -13.84 8.74 -7.92
C ASP A 104 -13.26 7.33 -7.65
N GLY A 105 -11.95 7.23 -7.45
CA GLY A 105 -11.35 5.96 -7.04
C GLY A 105 -11.80 5.60 -5.63
N LEU A 106 -12.17 4.34 -5.38
CA LEU A 106 -12.36 3.84 -4.02
C LEU A 106 -11.21 2.92 -3.64
N ILE A 107 -10.64 3.17 -2.46
CA ILE A 107 -9.63 2.32 -1.85
C ILE A 107 -10.05 1.91 -0.45
N GLU A 108 -9.41 0.88 0.05
CA GLU A 108 -9.60 0.44 1.43
C GLU A 108 -8.35 0.67 2.27
N THR A 109 -8.56 0.99 3.54
CA THR A 109 -7.53 1.09 4.58
C THR A 109 -7.98 0.27 5.77
N VAL A 110 -7.07 -0.49 6.39
CA VAL A 110 -7.43 -1.36 7.51
C VAL A 110 -6.51 -1.10 8.70
N PHE A 111 -7.08 -0.82 9.86
CA PHE A 111 -6.36 -0.76 11.13
C PHE A 111 -6.57 -2.06 11.91
N ILE A 112 -5.46 -2.66 12.35
CA ILE A 112 -5.44 -3.92 13.09
C ILE A 112 -4.86 -3.63 14.48
N PRO A 113 -5.68 -3.64 15.55
CA PRO A 113 -5.19 -3.48 16.91
C PRO A 113 -4.62 -4.78 17.47
N GLU A 114 -3.54 -4.67 18.24
CA GLU A 114 -2.93 -5.74 19.03
C GLU A 114 -2.46 -5.14 20.37
N ASP A 115 -2.12 -6.00 21.33
CA ASP A 115 -1.64 -5.56 22.64
C ASP A 115 -0.39 -4.67 22.51
N GLY A 116 -0.56 -3.37 22.78
CA GLY A 116 0.49 -2.36 22.68
C GLY A 116 0.95 -2.01 21.26
N ARG A 117 0.23 -2.45 20.21
CA ARG A 117 0.57 -2.20 18.80
C ARG A 117 -0.68 -1.93 17.96
N GLY A 118 -0.65 -0.89 17.14
CA GLY A 118 -1.65 -0.65 16.09
C GLY A 118 -1.00 -0.67 14.71
N THR A 119 -1.45 -1.56 13.82
CA THR A 119 -0.91 -1.69 12.47
C THR A 119 -1.90 -1.17 11.45
N LEU A 120 -1.51 -0.17 10.65
CA LEU A 120 -2.32 0.35 9.56
C LEU A 120 -1.86 -0.22 8.22
N CYS A 121 -2.78 -0.86 7.52
CA CYS A 121 -2.61 -1.38 6.17
C CYS A 121 -3.06 -0.31 5.17
N VAL A 122 -2.12 0.18 4.37
CA VAL A 122 -2.29 1.32 3.47
C VAL A 122 -2.24 0.87 2.02
N SER A 123 -3.16 1.38 1.20
CA SER A 123 -3.25 1.20 -0.25
C SER A 123 -2.31 2.15 -0.99
N SER A 124 -1.76 1.71 -2.12
CA SER A 124 -0.87 2.50 -2.99
C SER A 124 -1.43 2.75 -4.38
N GLN A 125 -2.48 2.04 -4.80
CA GLN A 125 -3.12 2.20 -6.11
C GLN A 125 -4.64 1.99 -5.98
N VAL A 126 -5.39 2.49 -6.95
CA VAL A 126 -6.80 2.12 -7.13
C VAL A 126 -6.84 0.87 -8.02
N GLY A 127 -7.05 -0.29 -7.38
CA GLY A 127 -6.88 -1.61 -8.02
C GLY A 127 -5.40 -2.04 -8.08
N CYS A 128 -5.10 -3.10 -8.84
CA CYS A 128 -3.73 -3.61 -9.01
C CYS A 128 -3.52 -4.26 -10.38
N SER A 129 -2.42 -3.93 -11.05
CA SER A 129 -2.11 -4.43 -12.39
C SER A 129 -1.42 -5.81 -12.42
N LEU A 130 -1.05 -6.38 -11.27
CA LEU A 130 -0.26 -7.62 -11.22
C LEU A 130 -1.04 -8.93 -11.39
N ASP A 131 -2.38 -8.92 -11.25
CA ASP A 131 -3.25 -10.08 -11.49
C ASP A 131 -2.85 -11.35 -10.71
N CYS A 132 -2.47 -11.20 -9.43
CA CYS A 132 -2.23 -12.36 -8.57
C CYS A 132 -3.54 -13.16 -8.41
N SER A 133 -3.51 -14.46 -8.69
CA SER A 133 -4.73 -15.26 -8.85
C SER A 133 -5.56 -15.38 -7.56
N PHE A 134 -4.90 -15.25 -6.40
CA PHE A 134 -5.45 -15.33 -5.06
C PHE A 134 -5.76 -13.96 -4.43
N CYS A 135 -5.73 -12.86 -5.20
CA CYS A 135 -5.95 -11.51 -4.69
C CYS A 135 -7.22 -10.88 -5.29
N SER A 136 -8.16 -10.45 -4.44
CA SER A 136 -9.40 -9.77 -4.85
C SER A 136 -9.10 -8.50 -5.66
N THR A 137 -8.17 -7.66 -5.18
CA THR A 137 -7.74 -6.43 -5.86
C THR A 137 -7.19 -6.69 -7.26
N GLY A 138 -6.48 -7.80 -7.48
CA GLY A 138 -5.98 -8.19 -8.80
C GLY A 138 -7.12 -8.46 -9.80
N LYS A 139 -8.24 -9.00 -9.33
CA LYS A 139 -9.42 -9.34 -10.15
C LYS A 139 -10.25 -8.14 -10.57
N GLN A 140 -10.21 -7.04 -9.81
CA GLN A 140 -10.89 -5.79 -10.18
C GLN A 140 -10.19 -5.07 -11.34
N GLY A 141 -8.91 -5.34 -11.56
CA GLY A 141 -8.09 -4.64 -12.53
C GLY A 141 -7.42 -3.41 -11.92
N PHE A 142 -7.09 -2.43 -12.76
CA PHE A 142 -6.32 -1.24 -12.36
C PHE A 142 -6.94 0.01 -12.96
N GLN A 143 -6.98 1.08 -12.17
CA GLN A 143 -7.44 2.40 -12.60
C GLN A 143 -6.29 3.40 -12.67
N ARG A 144 -5.66 3.71 -11.53
CA ARG A 144 -4.55 4.68 -11.43
C ARG A 144 -3.72 4.48 -10.17
N ASP A 145 -2.55 5.10 -10.17
CA ASP A 145 -1.72 5.28 -8.99
C ASP A 145 -2.34 6.32 -8.04
N LEU A 146 -2.15 6.12 -6.74
CA LEU A 146 -2.48 7.12 -5.73
C LEU A 146 -1.38 8.20 -5.67
N THR A 147 -1.77 9.44 -5.45
CA THR A 147 -0.81 10.50 -5.12
C THR A 147 -0.24 10.28 -3.73
N SER A 148 0.92 10.89 -3.41
CA SER A 148 1.47 10.82 -2.06
C SER A 148 0.49 11.36 -1.00
N ALA A 149 -0.34 12.35 -1.35
CA ALA A 149 -1.36 12.92 -0.47
C ALA A 149 -2.48 11.91 -0.17
N GLU A 150 -2.87 11.09 -1.15
CA GLU A 150 -3.87 10.04 -0.97
C GLU A 150 -3.31 8.85 -0.17
N ILE A 151 -2.02 8.53 -0.32
CA ILE A 151 -1.37 7.47 0.47
C ILE A 151 -1.24 7.90 1.94
N ILE A 152 -0.62 9.05 2.19
CA ILE A 152 -0.41 9.52 3.57
C ILE A 152 -1.71 10.00 4.22
N GLY A 153 -2.69 10.41 3.42
CA GLY A 153 -4.03 10.76 3.87
C GLY A 153 -4.75 9.60 4.54
N GLN A 154 -4.46 8.35 4.18
CA GLN A 154 -4.98 7.16 4.89
C GLN A 154 -4.49 7.11 6.34
N VAL A 155 -3.20 7.40 6.58
CA VAL A 155 -2.63 7.50 7.93
C VAL A 155 -3.25 8.67 8.69
N TRP A 156 -3.38 9.82 8.03
CA TRP A 156 -3.94 11.03 8.60
C TRP A 156 -5.39 10.83 9.06
N LEU A 157 -6.22 10.21 8.20
CA LEU A 157 -7.62 9.91 8.49
C LEU A 157 -7.76 8.87 9.59
N ALA A 158 -6.95 7.80 9.57
CA ALA A 158 -6.97 6.79 10.63
C ALA A 158 -6.66 7.42 11.98
N LEU A 159 -5.65 8.30 12.07
CA LEU A 159 -5.35 9.02 13.32
C LEU A 159 -6.49 9.95 13.71
N ARG A 160 -7.10 10.67 12.76
CA ARG A 160 -8.27 11.51 13.04
C ARG A 160 -9.45 10.71 13.61
N SER A 161 -9.75 9.53 13.05
CA SER A 161 -10.84 8.66 13.50
C SER A 161 -10.63 8.07 14.92
N PHE A 162 -9.42 8.18 15.47
CA PHE A 162 -9.10 7.77 16.84
C PHE A 162 -8.67 8.95 17.74
N ASP A 163 -8.98 10.19 17.35
CA ASP A 163 -8.55 11.40 18.07
C ASP A 163 -7.04 11.42 18.35
N GLY A 164 -6.25 10.84 17.44
CA GLY A 164 -4.81 10.59 17.59
C GLY A 164 -3.93 11.82 17.46
N PHE A 165 -4.49 12.97 17.08
CA PHE A 165 -3.79 14.26 17.11
C PHE A 165 -3.88 14.96 18.47
N GLN A 166 -4.77 14.50 19.37
CA GLN A 166 -4.88 15.09 20.71
C GLN A 166 -3.73 14.63 21.61
N ALA A 167 -3.16 15.59 22.36
CA ALA A 167 -2.12 15.30 23.33
C ALA A 167 -2.63 14.34 24.43
N GLY A 168 -1.83 13.33 24.78
CA GLY A 168 -2.11 12.40 25.89
C GLY A 168 -2.70 11.04 25.49
N ASN A 169 -3.21 10.88 24.27
CA ASN A 169 -3.85 9.63 23.82
C ASN A 169 -2.86 8.52 23.38
N GLY A 170 -1.55 8.76 23.51
CA GLY A 170 -0.51 7.84 23.02
C GLY A 170 -0.53 7.71 21.50
N ARG A 171 0.31 6.81 20.95
CA ARG A 171 0.35 6.55 19.50
C ARG A 171 -0.58 5.40 19.15
N VAL A 172 -1.68 5.70 18.47
CA VAL A 172 -2.65 4.70 17.99
C VAL A 172 -2.05 3.88 16.85
N VAL A 173 -1.51 4.54 15.82
CA VAL A 173 -0.80 3.88 14.72
C VAL A 173 0.68 3.80 15.06
N THR A 174 1.15 2.59 15.35
CA THR A 174 2.56 2.34 15.69
C THR A 174 3.33 1.68 14.54
N ASN A 175 2.62 1.08 13.60
CA ASN A 175 3.14 0.35 12.46
C ASN A 175 2.33 0.67 11.21
N VAL A 176 3.00 0.75 10.06
CA VAL A 176 2.35 0.90 8.75
C VAL A 176 2.87 -0.17 7.80
N VAL A 177 1.97 -0.82 7.08
CA VAL A 177 2.32 -1.81 6.06
C VAL A 177 1.70 -1.41 4.73
N MET A 178 2.52 -1.38 3.67
CA MET A 178 2.08 -1.17 2.30
C MET A 178 1.58 -2.51 1.72
N MET A 179 0.47 -3.00 2.29
CA MET A 179 -0.15 -4.30 1.96
C MET A 179 -1.65 -4.14 1.66
N GLY A 180 -2.12 -2.91 1.42
CA GLY A 180 -3.48 -2.64 0.97
C GLY A 180 -3.63 -2.94 -0.52
N MET A 181 -4.40 -2.11 -1.22
CA MET A 181 -4.61 -2.23 -2.66
C MET A 181 -3.40 -1.69 -3.44
N GLY A 182 -2.91 -2.49 -4.40
CA GLY A 182 -1.86 -2.08 -5.34
C GLY A 182 -0.50 -2.74 -5.13
N GLU A 183 0.40 -2.55 -6.10
CA GLU A 183 1.82 -2.87 -6.00
C GLU A 183 2.61 -1.58 -5.72
N PRO A 184 3.16 -1.40 -4.51
CA PRO A 184 3.83 -0.15 -4.13
C PRO A 184 4.99 0.23 -5.04
N LEU A 185 5.75 -0.74 -5.55
CA LEU A 185 6.89 -0.46 -6.42
C LEU A 185 6.51 -0.01 -7.84
N LEU A 186 5.25 -0.19 -8.26
CA LEU A 186 4.74 0.40 -9.50
C LEU A 186 4.31 1.86 -9.31
N ASN A 187 4.07 2.30 -8.08
CA ASN A 187 3.78 3.69 -7.72
C ASN A 187 4.95 4.32 -6.94
N PHE A 188 6.16 4.21 -7.49
CA PHE A 188 7.41 4.37 -6.76
C PHE A 188 7.55 5.73 -6.05
N ASP A 189 7.41 6.84 -6.79
CA ASP A 189 7.71 8.18 -6.25
C ASP A 189 6.71 8.60 -5.17
N ASN A 190 5.40 8.38 -5.39
CA ASN A 190 4.38 8.71 -4.42
C ASN A 190 4.50 7.88 -3.13
N VAL A 191 4.80 6.58 -3.26
CA VAL A 191 5.03 5.69 -2.13
C VAL A 191 6.27 6.10 -1.35
N LEU A 192 7.36 6.44 -2.03
CA LEU A 192 8.59 6.89 -1.37
C LEU A 192 8.37 8.18 -0.56
N ASP A 193 7.68 9.17 -1.13
CA ASP A 193 7.35 10.40 -0.42
C ASP A 193 6.43 10.15 0.79
N ALA A 194 5.40 9.31 0.64
CA ALA A 194 4.51 8.97 1.73
C ALA A 194 5.23 8.22 2.86
N MET A 195 6.07 7.23 2.56
CA MET A 195 6.87 6.53 3.57
C MET A 195 7.89 7.46 4.23
N THR A 196 8.43 8.44 3.50
CA THR A 196 9.30 9.47 4.08
C THR A 196 8.53 10.26 5.14
N LEU A 197 7.30 10.71 4.84
CA LEU A 197 6.43 11.39 5.81
C LEU A 197 6.04 10.51 7.00
N MET A 198 5.79 9.20 6.79
CA MET A 198 5.53 8.25 7.88
C MET A 198 6.68 8.21 8.90
N MET A 199 7.91 8.30 8.43
CA MET A 199 9.11 8.19 9.26
C MET A 199 9.64 9.53 9.79
N ASP A 200 9.28 10.65 9.17
CA ASP A 200 9.74 11.99 9.56
C ASP A 200 9.22 12.38 10.96
N ASP A 201 10.08 12.96 11.79
CA ASP A 201 9.74 13.46 13.14
C ASP A 201 8.80 14.69 13.09
N LEU A 202 8.68 15.35 11.94
CA LEU A 202 7.70 16.40 11.67
C LEU A 202 6.41 15.84 11.02
N GLY A 203 6.40 14.54 10.71
CA GLY A 203 5.25 13.79 10.24
C GLY A 203 4.68 12.93 11.36
N TYR A 204 5.02 11.64 11.39
CA TYR A 204 4.49 10.69 12.38
C TYR A 204 5.58 9.99 13.21
N GLY A 205 6.86 10.16 12.86
CA GLY A 205 8.00 9.60 13.58
C GLY A 205 7.90 8.08 13.79
N ILE A 206 7.33 7.36 12.81
CA ILE A 206 7.22 5.90 12.87
C ILE A 206 8.57 5.31 12.52
N SER A 207 9.07 4.40 13.36
CA SER A 207 10.36 3.75 13.11
C SER A 207 10.38 3.08 11.74
N LYS A 208 11.49 3.21 11.01
CA LYS A 208 11.79 2.44 9.79
C LYS A 208 11.66 0.92 9.93
N ARG A 209 11.77 0.39 11.16
CA ARG A 209 11.54 -1.03 11.47
C ARG A 209 10.05 -1.40 11.56
N ARG A 210 9.16 -0.40 11.55
CA ARG A 210 7.71 -0.51 11.71
C ARG A 210 6.93 0.05 10.52
N VAL A 211 7.62 0.63 9.54
CA VAL A 211 7.09 0.88 8.18
C VAL A 211 7.60 -0.24 7.28
N THR A 212 6.69 -1.02 6.72
CA THR A 212 7.03 -2.18 5.86
C THR A 212 6.48 -1.98 4.45
N LEU A 213 7.36 -1.98 3.46
CA LEU A 213 7.00 -2.08 2.06
C LEU A 213 6.90 -3.56 1.67
N SER A 214 5.73 -3.98 1.16
CA SER A 214 5.55 -5.30 0.56
C SER A 214 5.60 -5.19 -0.96
N THR A 215 6.24 -6.13 -1.64
CA THR A 215 6.25 -6.19 -3.10
C THR A 215 6.15 -7.61 -3.63
N SER A 216 5.49 -7.75 -4.79
CA SER A 216 5.44 -8.97 -5.59
C SER A 216 6.67 -9.17 -6.48
N GLY A 217 7.61 -8.22 -6.46
CA GLY A 217 8.91 -8.37 -7.09
C GLY A 217 9.08 -7.63 -8.42
N VAL A 218 8.77 -6.32 -8.43
CA VAL A 218 9.14 -5.43 -9.55
C VAL A 218 10.64 -5.12 -9.45
N VAL A 219 11.49 -6.05 -9.92
CA VAL A 219 12.94 -6.04 -9.69
C VAL A 219 13.61 -4.69 -10.00
N PRO A 220 13.41 -4.05 -11.17
CA PRO A 220 14.06 -2.77 -11.46
C PRO A 220 13.66 -1.64 -10.51
N ALA A 221 12.44 -1.67 -9.97
CA ALA A 221 12.00 -0.68 -9.00
C ALA A 221 12.55 -0.97 -7.59
N LEU A 222 12.72 -2.25 -7.24
CA LEU A 222 13.39 -2.65 -6.00
C LEU A 222 14.86 -2.20 -5.99
N GLU A 223 15.56 -2.36 -7.13
CA GLU A 223 16.93 -1.83 -7.30
C GLU A 223 16.97 -0.31 -7.13
N LYS A 224 16.00 0.42 -7.70
CA LYS A 224 15.90 1.88 -7.52
C LYS A 224 15.68 2.31 -6.08
N LEU A 225 15.13 1.45 -5.22
CA LEU A 225 14.88 1.72 -3.80
C LEU A 225 16.18 1.77 -2.99
N ILE A 226 17.24 1.10 -3.47
CA ILE A 226 18.55 1.03 -2.81
C ILE A 226 19.12 2.44 -2.63
N GLY A 227 19.51 2.75 -1.39
CA GLY A 227 20.07 4.06 -1.03
C GLY A 227 19.05 5.20 -0.95
N LYS A 228 17.77 4.97 -1.26
CA LYS A 228 16.70 5.98 -1.12
C LYS A 228 15.93 5.88 0.18
N THR A 229 15.78 4.67 0.71
CA THR A 229 15.07 4.44 1.98
C THR A 229 15.52 3.13 2.63
N ASP A 230 15.37 3.06 3.94
CA ASP A 230 15.69 1.90 4.76
C ASP A 230 14.46 1.37 5.51
N VAL A 231 13.26 1.50 4.94
CA VAL A 231 12.04 0.81 5.42
C VAL A 231 12.21 -0.71 5.49
N SER A 232 11.35 -1.38 6.23
CA SER A 232 11.34 -2.85 6.28
C SER A 232 10.79 -3.43 4.98
N LEU A 233 11.34 -4.56 4.54
CA LEU A 233 10.97 -5.20 3.28
C LEU A 233 10.25 -6.52 3.54
N ALA A 234 9.10 -6.67 2.90
CA ALA A 234 8.36 -7.92 2.80
C ALA A 234 8.24 -8.32 1.31
N ILE A 235 8.35 -9.62 1.03
CA ILE A 235 8.27 -10.16 -0.32
C ILE A 235 7.10 -11.13 -0.41
N SER A 236 6.16 -10.80 -1.29
CA SER A 236 5.03 -11.63 -1.70
C SER A 236 5.54 -12.77 -2.61
N LEU A 237 6.08 -13.82 -1.98
CA LEU A 237 6.73 -14.94 -2.68
C LEU A 237 5.71 -15.99 -3.13
N HIS A 238 4.94 -16.53 -2.18
CA HIS A 238 3.77 -17.40 -2.37
C HIS A 238 3.95 -18.73 -3.11
N ALA A 239 5.16 -19.08 -3.54
CA ALA A 239 5.47 -20.37 -4.15
C ALA A 239 6.97 -20.68 -3.98
N PRO A 240 7.37 -21.96 -3.94
CA PRO A 240 8.75 -22.35 -3.71
C PRO A 240 9.57 -22.52 -5.00
N ASN A 241 8.92 -22.46 -6.17
CA ASN A 241 9.54 -22.64 -7.49
C ASN A 241 8.88 -21.74 -8.55
N ASP A 242 9.56 -21.51 -9.67
CA ASP A 242 9.13 -20.58 -10.72
C ASP A 242 7.88 -21.05 -11.48
N GLU A 243 7.68 -22.36 -11.66
CA GLU A 243 6.48 -22.92 -12.28
C GLU A 243 5.22 -22.46 -11.52
N LEU A 244 5.13 -22.83 -10.24
CA LEU A 244 3.98 -22.52 -9.41
C LEU A 244 3.84 -21.01 -9.16
N ARG A 245 4.97 -20.30 -9.01
CA ARG A 245 4.93 -18.85 -8.83
C ARG A 245 4.39 -18.13 -10.04
N SER A 246 4.68 -18.60 -11.25
CA SER A 246 4.20 -17.99 -12.50
C SER A 246 2.69 -18.16 -12.70
N GLU A 247 2.09 -19.17 -12.07
CA GLU A 247 0.64 -19.36 -12.02
C GLU A 247 -0.02 -18.41 -11.01
N LEU A 248 0.56 -18.33 -9.81
CA LEU A 248 -0.03 -17.58 -8.70
C LEU A 248 0.25 -16.07 -8.77
N VAL A 249 1.46 -15.69 -9.20
CA VAL A 249 2.00 -14.33 -9.22
C VAL A 249 2.61 -14.06 -10.61
N PRO A 250 1.80 -13.65 -11.61
CA PRO A 250 2.23 -13.63 -13.02
C PRO A 250 3.47 -12.78 -13.33
N ILE A 251 3.78 -11.78 -12.51
CA ILE A 251 5.01 -10.97 -12.65
C ILE A 251 6.29 -11.84 -12.61
N ASN A 252 6.21 -13.03 -12.02
CA ASN A 252 7.31 -14.00 -12.01
C ASN A 252 7.77 -14.43 -13.40
N LYS A 253 6.89 -14.41 -14.42
CA LYS A 253 7.28 -14.71 -15.80
C LYS A 253 8.27 -13.68 -16.35
N ARG A 254 8.22 -12.45 -15.84
CA ARG A 254 9.14 -11.37 -16.20
C ARG A 254 10.33 -11.30 -15.25
N TYR A 255 10.09 -11.49 -13.95
CA TYR A 255 11.09 -11.46 -12.90
C TYR A 255 11.06 -12.76 -12.06
N PRO A 256 11.65 -13.85 -12.57
CA PRO A 256 11.83 -15.12 -11.84
C PRO A 256 12.41 -14.97 -10.43
N ILE A 257 12.13 -15.97 -9.59
CA ILE A 257 12.47 -15.98 -8.15
C ILE A 257 13.93 -15.65 -7.92
N LYS A 258 14.85 -16.23 -8.71
CA LYS A 258 16.29 -15.97 -8.53
C LYS A 258 16.62 -14.48 -8.68
N MET A 259 16.10 -13.82 -9.71
CA MET A 259 16.35 -12.38 -9.92
C MET A 259 15.73 -11.53 -8.80
N LEU A 260 14.55 -11.92 -8.32
CA LEU A 260 13.92 -11.29 -7.18
C LEU A 260 14.78 -11.40 -5.91
N LEU A 261 15.23 -12.61 -5.57
CA LEU A 261 16.06 -12.83 -4.38
C LEU A 261 17.42 -12.14 -4.50
N ASP A 262 18.04 -12.13 -5.67
CA ASP A 262 19.29 -11.41 -5.91
C ASP A 262 19.11 -9.88 -5.65
N ALA A 263 17.97 -9.30 -6.07
CA ALA A 263 17.66 -7.89 -5.81
C ALA A 263 17.34 -7.62 -4.33
N VAL A 264 16.66 -8.56 -3.66
CA VAL A 264 16.43 -8.52 -2.21
C VAL A 264 17.77 -8.53 -1.47
N HIS A 265 18.70 -9.41 -1.84
CA HIS A 265 20.04 -9.44 -1.22
C HIS A 265 20.74 -8.10 -1.36
N ARG A 266 20.77 -7.52 -2.57
CA ARG A 266 21.37 -6.19 -2.79
C ARG A 266 20.72 -5.09 -1.94
N TYR A 267 19.39 -5.10 -1.82
CA TYR A 267 18.69 -4.15 -0.95
C TYR A 267 19.08 -4.34 0.52
N MET A 268 19.01 -5.57 1.03
CA MET A 268 19.32 -5.89 2.43
C MET A 268 20.80 -5.60 2.76
N ASP A 269 21.72 -5.90 1.84
CA ASP A 269 23.15 -5.64 1.98
C ASP A 269 23.49 -4.15 1.97
N ALA A 270 22.66 -3.30 1.34
CA ALA A 270 22.83 -1.86 1.36
C ALA A 270 22.33 -1.20 2.66
N LEU A 271 21.52 -1.90 3.47
CA LEU A 271 20.99 -1.34 4.72
C LEU A 271 22.11 -1.14 5.75
N PRO A 272 22.07 -0.06 6.55
CA PRO A 272 23.07 0.19 7.59
C PRO A 272 23.00 -0.82 8.73
N ASP A 273 21.81 -1.32 9.04
CA ASP A 273 21.57 -2.30 10.10
C ASP A 273 21.59 -3.73 9.54
N LYS A 274 22.76 -4.37 9.64
CA LYS A 274 23.01 -5.73 9.12
C LYS A 274 22.27 -6.84 9.86
N LYS A 275 21.61 -6.56 10.98
CA LYS A 275 20.80 -7.55 11.71
C LYS A 275 19.39 -7.69 11.13
N ARG A 276 19.01 -6.81 10.19
CA ARG A 276 17.69 -6.85 9.56
C ARG A 276 17.63 -7.97 8.54
N VAL A 277 16.48 -8.61 8.52
CA VAL A 277 16.16 -9.71 7.61
C VAL A 277 14.88 -9.38 6.86
N VAL A 278 14.77 -9.88 5.64
CA VAL A 278 13.55 -9.73 4.84
C VAL A 278 12.44 -10.61 5.41
N THR A 279 11.19 -10.18 5.28
CA THR A 279 10.04 -11.04 5.58
C THR A 279 9.53 -11.68 4.30
N ILE A 280 9.37 -13.00 4.29
CA ILE A 280 8.77 -13.74 3.19
C ILE A 280 7.30 -13.95 3.51
N GLU A 281 6.42 -13.35 2.72
CA GLU A 281 4.98 -13.55 2.81
C GLU A 281 4.59 -14.75 1.94
N TYR A 282 3.89 -15.72 2.54
CA TYR A 282 3.49 -16.95 1.87
C TYR A 282 2.03 -17.27 2.14
N THR A 283 1.15 -16.91 1.19
CA THR A 283 -0.27 -17.25 1.23
C THR A 283 -0.42 -18.75 0.99
N LEU A 284 -0.91 -19.46 2.01
CA LEU A 284 -1.03 -20.91 2.00
C LEU A 284 -2.45 -21.29 1.55
N ILE A 285 -2.53 -21.95 0.39
CA ILE A 285 -3.76 -22.28 -0.33
C ILE A 285 -3.91 -23.81 -0.36
N SER A 286 -5.08 -24.28 0.07
CA SER A 286 -5.37 -25.71 0.18
C SER A 286 -5.21 -26.44 -1.16
N GLY A 287 -4.36 -27.46 -1.18
CA GLY A 287 -4.14 -28.33 -2.34
C GLY A 287 -3.31 -27.71 -3.47
N VAL A 288 -2.84 -26.46 -3.32
CA VAL A 288 -2.11 -25.74 -4.36
C VAL A 288 -0.64 -25.61 -3.98
N ASN A 289 -0.34 -24.98 -2.86
CA ASN A 289 1.03 -24.69 -2.42
C ASN A 289 1.30 -25.10 -0.95
N ASP A 290 0.48 -25.99 -0.38
CA ASP A 290 0.46 -26.34 1.05
C ASP A 290 0.97 -27.75 1.39
N LYS A 291 1.41 -28.51 0.38
CA LYS A 291 2.02 -29.83 0.56
C LYS A 291 3.38 -29.77 1.26
N ALA A 292 3.78 -30.89 1.88
CA ALA A 292 5.07 -30.99 2.56
C ALA A 292 6.26 -30.77 1.61
N GLU A 293 6.18 -31.28 0.38
CA GLU A 293 7.19 -31.08 -0.67
C GLU A 293 7.48 -29.60 -0.92
N HIS A 294 6.44 -28.76 -0.99
CA HIS A 294 6.59 -27.32 -1.17
C HIS A 294 7.29 -26.64 0.01
N ALA A 295 7.12 -27.15 1.24
CA ALA A 295 7.79 -26.61 2.42
C ALA A 295 9.30 -26.91 2.39
N TYR A 296 9.69 -28.12 1.98
CA TYR A 296 11.09 -28.50 1.80
C TYR A 296 11.73 -27.73 0.64
N GLU A 297 11.04 -27.59 -0.49
CA GLU A 297 11.52 -26.77 -1.61
C GLU A 297 11.71 -25.30 -1.19
N LEU A 298 10.78 -24.73 -0.42
CA LEU A 298 10.89 -23.37 0.09
C LEU A 298 12.09 -23.21 1.02
N ALA A 299 12.32 -24.17 1.92
CA ALA A 299 13.46 -24.15 2.83
C ALA A 299 14.79 -24.19 2.07
N GLN A 300 14.87 -25.03 1.03
CA GLN A 300 16.04 -25.13 0.17
C GLN A 300 16.26 -23.86 -0.67
N LEU A 301 15.19 -23.29 -1.23
CA LEU A 301 15.24 -22.03 -1.98
C LEU A 301 15.77 -20.88 -1.13
N LEU A 302 15.32 -20.78 0.13
CA LEU A 302 15.65 -19.68 1.03
C LEU A 302 16.95 -19.90 1.82
N LYS A 303 17.66 -21.01 1.61
CA LYS A 303 18.85 -21.41 2.38
C LYS A 303 19.94 -20.34 2.47
N LYS A 304 20.06 -19.49 1.43
CA LYS A 304 21.03 -18.37 1.36
C LYS A 304 20.41 -17.00 1.59
N THR A 305 19.15 -16.95 2.05
CA THR A 305 18.38 -15.72 2.24
C THR A 305 17.98 -15.62 3.71
N PRO A 306 18.74 -14.91 4.55
CA PRO A 306 18.34 -14.65 5.93
C PRO A 306 16.96 -13.96 5.97
N CYS A 307 15.97 -14.66 6.50
CA CYS A 307 14.59 -14.21 6.47
C CYS A 307 13.76 -14.71 7.65
N LYS A 308 12.60 -14.08 7.82
CA LYS A 308 11.47 -14.63 8.57
C LYS A 308 10.40 -15.03 7.57
N ILE A 309 9.67 -16.09 7.86
CA ILE A 309 8.58 -16.56 7.00
C ILE A 309 7.25 -16.30 7.71
N ASN A 310 6.39 -15.53 7.06
CA ASN A 310 5.03 -15.28 7.52
C ASN A 310 4.05 -16.08 6.65
N LEU A 311 3.48 -17.12 7.23
CA LEU A 311 2.45 -17.93 6.59
C LEU A 311 1.10 -17.22 6.75
N ILE A 312 0.39 -17.02 5.64
CA ILE A 312 -0.92 -16.38 5.61
C ILE A 312 -1.93 -17.43 5.14
N PRO A 313 -2.78 -17.98 6.03
CA PRO A 313 -3.88 -18.84 5.58
C PRO A 313 -4.75 -18.07 4.58
N PHE A 314 -5.01 -18.65 3.41
CA PHE A 314 -5.82 -17.99 2.38
C PHE A 314 -7.22 -17.63 2.91
N ASN A 315 -7.63 -16.37 2.72
CA ASN A 315 -8.97 -15.89 3.03
C ASN A 315 -9.83 -15.95 1.75
N PRO A 316 -10.88 -16.78 1.72
CA PRO A 316 -11.76 -16.88 0.56
C PRO A 316 -12.44 -15.55 0.22
N PHE A 317 -12.71 -15.35 -1.06
CA PHE A 317 -13.51 -14.24 -1.57
C PHE A 317 -14.30 -14.69 -2.80
N SER A 318 -15.36 -13.97 -3.12
CA SER A 318 -16.38 -14.42 -4.08
C SER A 318 -15.86 -14.73 -5.49
N MET A 319 -14.74 -14.15 -5.92
CA MET A 319 -14.16 -14.30 -7.28
C MET A 319 -13.00 -15.32 -7.36
N SER A 320 -12.78 -16.14 -6.34
CA SER A 320 -11.73 -17.17 -6.34
C SER A 320 -12.28 -18.55 -5.98
N ASP A 321 -11.77 -19.58 -6.66
CA ASP A 321 -12.08 -20.99 -6.37
C ASP A 321 -11.08 -21.60 -5.36
N TYR A 322 -10.09 -20.82 -4.91
CA TYR A 322 -9.14 -21.28 -3.91
C TYR A 322 -9.80 -21.46 -2.54
N LYS A 323 -9.19 -22.32 -1.73
CA LYS A 323 -9.72 -22.70 -0.42
C LYS A 323 -8.71 -22.46 0.68
N LYS A 324 -9.24 -22.08 1.85
CA LYS A 324 -8.45 -21.95 3.08
C LYS A 324 -7.77 -23.29 3.40
N VAL A 325 -6.48 -23.22 3.72
CA VAL A 325 -5.69 -24.38 4.14
C VAL A 325 -6.24 -24.99 5.43
N SER A 326 -6.15 -26.31 5.58
CA SER A 326 -6.49 -26.97 6.84
C SER A 326 -5.45 -26.68 7.93
N ASN A 327 -5.86 -26.66 9.20
CA ASN A 327 -4.94 -26.45 10.33
C ASN A 327 -3.83 -27.51 10.37
N ASN A 328 -4.15 -28.77 10.06
CA ASN A 328 -3.17 -29.85 10.02
C ASN A 328 -2.09 -29.62 8.94
N ALA A 329 -2.50 -29.17 7.74
CA ALA A 329 -1.55 -28.87 6.66
C ALA A 329 -0.70 -27.64 7.00
N LEU A 330 -1.31 -26.59 7.55
CA LEU A 330 -0.63 -25.38 8.01
C LEU A 330 0.42 -25.69 9.08
N ASP A 331 0.06 -26.44 10.12
CA ASP A 331 0.97 -26.79 11.21
C ASP A 331 2.10 -27.70 10.73
N ARG A 332 1.82 -28.63 9.80
CA ARG A 332 2.86 -29.46 9.17
C ARG A 332 3.84 -28.61 8.37
N PHE A 333 3.34 -27.71 7.52
CA PHE A 333 4.16 -26.81 6.70
C PHE A 333 5.04 -25.93 7.58
N ARG A 334 4.45 -25.36 8.63
CA ARG A 334 5.15 -24.56 9.64
C ARG A 334 6.27 -25.35 10.34
N LYS A 335 5.97 -26.56 10.82
CA LYS A 335 6.95 -27.41 11.53
C LYS A 335 8.14 -27.78 10.65
N ILE A 336 7.92 -28.10 9.38
CA ILE A 336 9.01 -28.42 8.44
C ILE A 336 9.97 -27.22 8.34
N LEU A 337 9.45 -26.03 8.09
CA LEU A 337 10.26 -24.81 8.00
C LEU A 337 10.96 -24.46 9.33
N GLN A 338 10.31 -24.66 10.47
CA GLN A 338 10.92 -24.44 11.79
C GLN A 338 12.07 -25.41 12.06
N ASN A 339 11.93 -26.69 11.67
CA ASN A 339 12.98 -27.70 11.82
C ASN A 339 14.21 -27.36 10.98
N ASP A 340 14.03 -26.66 9.85
CA ASP A 340 15.12 -26.13 9.01
C ASP A 340 15.70 -24.80 9.54
N GLY A 341 15.25 -24.34 10.71
CA GLY A 341 15.83 -23.20 11.44
C GLY A 341 15.20 -21.84 11.13
N TYR A 342 14.11 -21.78 10.38
CA TYR A 342 13.43 -20.52 10.10
C TYR A 342 12.54 -20.05 11.26
N ILE A 343 12.50 -18.73 11.46
CA ILE A 343 11.46 -18.11 12.28
C ILE A 343 10.18 -18.08 11.43
N VAL A 344 9.20 -18.89 11.82
CA VAL A 344 7.92 -19.01 11.11
C VAL A 344 6.78 -18.49 11.98
N THR A 345 6.10 -17.46 11.50
CA THR A 345 4.87 -16.93 12.08
C THR A 345 3.67 -17.30 11.22
N VAL A 346 2.51 -17.42 11.85
CA VAL A 346 1.24 -17.56 11.15
C VAL A 346 0.46 -16.27 11.38
N ARG A 347 0.09 -15.58 10.30
CA ARG A 347 -0.76 -14.39 10.39
C ARG A 347 -2.16 -14.85 10.78
N THR A 348 -2.63 -14.38 11.94
CA THR A 348 -4.01 -14.60 12.38
C THR A 348 -4.93 -13.82 11.46
N THR A 349 -6.03 -14.44 11.00
CA THR A 349 -7.06 -13.73 10.25
C THR A 349 -7.69 -12.66 11.15
N ARG A 350 -7.78 -11.42 10.67
CA ARG A 350 -8.33 -10.27 11.40
C ARG A 350 -9.35 -9.56 10.52
N GLY A 351 -10.48 -9.15 11.10
CA GLY A 351 -11.56 -8.46 10.38
C GLY A 351 -12.22 -9.27 9.26
N ASP A 352 -12.30 -10.59 9.37
CA ASP A 352 -12.92 -11.47 8.36
C ASP A 352 -14.44 -11.22 8.22
N ASP A 353 -15.09 -10.87 9.34
CA ASP A 353 -16.51 -10.52 9.43
C ASP A 353 -16.90 -9.25 8.64
N ILE A 354 -15.90 -8.44 8.29
CA ILE A 354 -16.05 -7.20 7.53
C ILE A 354 -15.22 -7.21 6.24
N ASP A 355 -14.83 -8.37 5.72
CA ASP A 355 -14.01 -8.53 4.50
C ASP A 355 -12.70 -7.69 4.50
N ALA A 356 -12.11 -7.46 5.68
CA ALA A 356 -10.91 -6.63 5.84
C ALA A 356 -9.61 -7.46 5.89
N ALA A 357 -9.70 -8.79 5.77
CA ALA A 357 -8.51 -9.63 5.83
C ALA A 357 -7.66 -9.48 4.56
N CYS A 358 -6.38 -9.82 4.66
CA CYS A 358 -5.43 -9.67 3.54
C CYS A 358 -5.94 -10.37 2.28
N GLY A 359 -6.00 -9.64 1.17
CA GLY A 359 -6.43 -10.14 -0.13
C GLY A 359 -7.94 -10.06 -0.40
N GLN A 360 -8.77 -9.64 0.57
CA GLN A 360 -10.22 -9.48 0.38
C GLN A 360 -10.61 -8.08 -0.11
N LEU A 361 -9.75 -7.06 0.06
CA LEU A 361 -10.08 -5.66 -0.24
C LEU A 361 -10.66 -5.46 -1.65
N VAL A 362 -11.91 -4.99 -1.72
CA VAL A 362 -12.68 -4.95 -2.97
C VAL A 362 -12.71 -3.55 -3.58
N GLY A 363 -12.92 -2.50 -2.79
CA GLY A 363 -13.20 -1.17 -3.33
C GLY A 363 -14.28 -1.15 -4.44
N ASP A 364 -14.32 -0.06 -5.19
CA ASP A 364 -15.01 0.05 -6.48
C ASP A 364 -14.02 0.66 -7.47
N VAL A 365 -13.64 -0.12 -8.48
CA VAL A 365 -12.57 0.21 -9.42
C VAL A 365 -13.16 0.39 -10.81
N LYS A 366 -13.05 1.60 -11.37
CA LYS A 366 -13.36 1.86 -12.79
C LYS A 366 -12.25 1.27 -13.66
N ASP A 367 -12.33 -0.04 -13.86
CA ASP A 367 -11.28 -0.86 -14.49
C ASP A 367 -10.93 -0.41 -15.92
N ARG A 368 -9.69 0.08 -16.12
CA ARG A 368 -9.15 0.45 -17.44
C ARG A 368 -8.51 -0.73 -18.19
N THR A 369 -8.34 -1.88 -17.53
CA THR A 369 -7.65 -3.07 -18.07
C THR A 369 -8.59 -4.12 -18.68
N LYS A 370 -9.91 -3.89 -18.61
CA LYS A 370 -10.96 -4.83 -19.04
C LYS A 370 -10.83 -6.21 -18.38
N ARG A 371 -10.22 -6.32 -17.20
CA ARG A 371 -10.00 -7.60 -16.48
C ARG A 371 -11.22 -8.03 -15.71
N SER A 372 -11.87 -7.10 -15.03
CA SER A 372 -13.12 -7.35 -14.32
C SER A 372 -14.17 -7.96 -15.26
N ALA A 373 -14.28 -7.42 -16.48
CA ALA A 373 -15.16 -7.94 -17.52
C ALA A 373 -14.79 -9.37 -17.97
N ARG A 374 -13.50 -9.67 -18.15
CA ARG A 374 -13.02 -11.01 -18.51
C ARG A 374 -13.30 -12.05 -17.43
N HIS A 375 -13.09 -11.70 -16.15
CA HIS A 375 -13.41 -12.62 -15.04
C HIS A 375 -14.91 -12.88 -14.90
N ARG A 376 -15.75 -11.84 -15.06
CA ARG A 376 -17.21 -12.00 -15.10
C ARG A 376 -17.65 -12.92 -16.25
N ALA A 377 -17.09 -12.74 -17.44
CA ALA A 377 -17.40 -13.56 -18.60
C ALA A 377 -16.98 -15.03 -18.41
N ALA A 378 -15.75 -15.29 -17.96
CA ALA A 378 -15.27 -16.64 -17.71
C ALA A 378 -16.13 -17.39 -16.68
N ARG A 379 -16.62 -16.69 -15.65
CA ARG A 379 -17.49 -17.28 -14.63
C ARG A 379 -18.89 -17.56 -15.16
N ALA A 380 -19.46 -16.67 -15.97
CA ALA A 380 -20.74 -16.92 -16.62
C ALA A 380 -20.68 -18.19 -17.49
N SER A 381 -19.60 -18.36 -18.26
CA SER A 381 -19.38 -19.57 -19.06
C SER A 381 -19.22 -20.84 -18.22
N ASN A 382 -18.53 -20.77 -17.07
CA ASN A 382 -18.41 -21.92 -16.15
C ASN A 382 -19.75 -22.27 -15.47
N ASN A 383 -20.55 -21.29 -15.08
CA ASN A 383 -21.88 -21.55 -14.50
C ASN A 383 -22.86 -22.14 -15.53
N GLU A 384 -22.81 -21.70 -16.79
CA GLU A 384 -23.61 -22.29 -17.87
C GLU A 384 -23.21 -23.75 -18.18
N GLN A 385 -21.92 -24.10 -18.02
CA GLN A 385 -21.46 -25.49 -18.18
C GLN A 385 -21.91 -26.38 -17.02
N VAL A 386 -21.93 -25.88 -15.78
CA VAL A 386 -22.42 -26.65 -14.61
C VAL A 386 -23.93 -26.91 -14.68
N ILE A 387 -24.71 -26.00 -15.26
CA ILE A 387 -26.17 -26.18 -15.43
C ILE A 387 -26.50 -27.17 -16.56
N LYS A 388 -25.61 -27.40 -17.53
CA LYS A 388 -25.85 -28.29 -18.68
C LYS A 388 -25.52 -29.77 -18.46
N VAL A 389 -25.12 -30.18 -17.25
CA VAL A 389 -24.76 -31.59 -16.93
C VAL A 389 -25.69 -32.16 -15.85
N ILE A 390 -27.00 -31.98 -16.00
CA ILE A 390 -28.03 -32.84 -15.40
C ILE A 390 -29.21 -32.85 -16.39
N ASP A 391 -29.16 -33.74 -17.38
CA ASP A 391 -30.34 -34.32 -18.05
C ASP A 391 -29.87 -35.34 -19.11
N HIS A 392 -29.73 -36.59 -18.69
CA HIS A 392 -30.27 -37.83 -19.29
C HIS A 392 -29.54 -39.08 -18.79
#